data_AF-A0A8J8GTY3-F1
#
_entry.id   AF-A0A8J8GTY3-F1
#
_cell.length_a   1.000
_cell.length_b   1.000
_cell.length_c   1.000
_cell.angle_alpha   90.00
_cell.angle_beta   90.00
_cell.angle_gamma   90.00
#
_symmetry.space_group_name_H-M   'P 1'
#
loop_
_entity.id
_entity.type
_entity.pdbx_description
1 polymer ?
#
loop_
_entity_poly.entity_id
_entity_poly.type
_entity_poly.pdbx_seq_one_letter_code
_entity_poly.pdbx_strand_id
1 'polypeptide(L)'
;MTDQTPRLEAYQSKRSRTAVWLALGVAVITAGLVGGLLLIPRADRAEPIAVPTAFASPSAAETPAARATEAATRKVTLPAKLLSQPRLTDATLQKLADSMTLQFKDTAPETEDAVSGFYGNLAKQKLTMVIAIDAPVGNPASWASGMTHGLKTSLNAGPFHDVNPGPLGGSAKCADAKASGITIAVCLWADQETYGVLGFYYRTSASVTSDFVKARAAVELPTP
;
A
#
# COMPACT_ATOMS: atom_id res chain seq x y z
N MET A 1 -43.78 -54.66 7.92
CA MET A 1 -42.82 -54.39 6.84
C MET A 1 -42.91 -52.90 6.54
N THR A 2 -41.97 -52.14 7.11
CA THR A 2 -41.08 -51.17 6.42
C THR A 2 -41.42 -50.87 4.94
N ASP A 3 -41.36 -49.66 4.39
CA ASP A 3 -40.69 -48.40 4.73
C ASP A 3 -41.12 -47.32 3.70
N GLN A 4 -40.76 -46.05 3.96
CA GLN A 4 -40.60 -44.91 3.02
C GLN A 4 -41.88 -44.29 2.42
N THR A 5 -42.20 -42.99 2.57
CA THR A 5 -41.39 -41.80 2.85
C THR A 5 -42.31 -40.63 3.24
N PRO A 6 -42.01 -39.85 4.30
CA PRO A 6 -42.57 -38.53 4.53
C PRO A 6 -41.54 -37.43 4.19
N ARG A 7 -41.93 -36.36 3.49
CA ARG A 7 -41.29 -35.01 3.54
C ARG A 7 -41.87 -34.06 2.48
N LEU A 8 -43.03 -33.47 2.74
CA LEU A 8 -43.42 -32.23 2.07
C LEU A 8 -43.26 -30.98 2.98
N GLU A 9 -42.77 -31.14 4.21
CA GLU A 9 -42.61 -30.02 5.16
C GLU A 9 -41.21 -29.33 5.15
N ALA A 10 -40.31 -29.66 4.22
CA ALA A 10 -38.91 -29.20 4.31
C ALA A 10 -38.46 -28.18 3.25
N TYR A 11 -39.37 -27.51 2.52
CA TYR A 11 -38.95 -26.54 1.48
C TYR A 11 -39.18 -25.04 1.81
N GLN A 12 -39.83 -24.69 2.92
CA GLN A 12 -40.12 -23.29 3.27
C GLN A 12 -39.43 -22.81 4.55
N SER A 13 -38.14 -23.16 4.73
CA SER A 13 -37.37 -22.69 5.92
C SER A 13 -35.91 -22.37 5.60
N LYS A 14 -35.60 -21.80 4.43
CA LYS A 14 -34.21 -21.39 4.12
C LYS A 14 -34.02 -20.03 3.46
N ARG A 15 -34.99 -19.12 3.60
CA ARG A 15 -34.83 -17.70 3.32
C ARG A 15 -35.60 -16.93 4.37
N SER A 16 -34.90 -16.22 5.26
CA SER A 16 -35.41 -15.17 6.18
C SER A 16 -34.89 -15.31 7.62
N ARG A 17 -33.57 -15.42 7.83
CA ARG A 17 -32.95 -15.09 9.14
C ARG A 17 -31.61 -14.35 9.03
N THR A 18 -31.00 -14.28 7.85
CA THR A 18 -29.75 -13.53 7.62
C THR A 18 -29.96 -12.09 7.15
N ALA A 19 -31.20 -11.69 6.81
CA ALA A 19 -31.50 -10.34 6.30
C ALA A 19 -31.73 -9.29 7.40
N VAL A 20 -31.67 -9.65 8.69
CA VAL A 20 -31.96 -8.72 9.80
C VAL A 20 -30.70 -8.26 10.55
N TRP A 21 -29.55 -8.91 10.35
CA TRP A 21 -28.31 -8.55 11.07
C TRP A 21 -27.39 -7.56 10.33
N LEU A 22 -27.73 -7.13 9.12
CA LEU A 22 -26.95 -6.12 8.37
C LEU A 22 -27.58 -4.72 8.36
N ALA A 23 -28.58 -4.45 9.23
CA ALA A 23 -29.27 -3.16 9.29
C ALA A 23 -29.02 -2.35 10.58
N LEU A 24 -28.13 -2.81 11.48
CA LEU A 24 -27.86 -2.14 12.77
C LEU A 24 -26.41 -1.68 12.98
N GLY A 25 -25.57 -1.72 11.94
CA GLY A 25 -24.15 -1.33 12.01
C GLY A 25 -23.81 0.07 11.48
N VAL A 26 -24.79 0.85 11.01
CA VAL A 26 -24.55 2.10 10.23
C VAL A 26 -25.00 3.37 10.98
N ALA A 27 -25.30 3.31 12.29
CA ALA A 27 -25.93 4.43 13.00
C ALA A 27 -25.20 4.95 14.24
N VAL A 28 -23.86 4.82 14.36
CA VAL A 28 -23.11 5.38 15.53
C VAL A 28 -21.78 6.06 15.14
N ILE A 29 -21.67 6.68 13.97
CA ILE A 29 -20.51 7.55 13.65
C ILE A 29 -20.97 8.91 13.14
N THR A 30 -21.82 9.59 13.92
CA THR A 30 -22.17 11.00 13.69
C THR A 30 -22.46 11.71 15.01
N ALA A 31 -21.45 11.88 15.87
CA ALA A 31 -21.46 12.88 16.94
C ALA A 31 -20.06 13.03 17.54
N GLY A 32 -19.38 14.16 17.30
CA GLY A 32 -18.13 14.45 18.02
C GLY A 32 -17.23 15.57 17.50
N LEU A 33 -17.55 16.26 16.40
CA LEU A 33 -16.77 17.41 15.93
C LEU A 33 -17.53 18.74 16.11
N VAL A 34 -17.88 19.06 17.36
CA VAL A 34 -18.15 20.46 17.78
C VAL A 34 -17.62 20.64 19.20
N GLY A 35 -16.61 21.50 19.35
CA GLY A 35 -15.97 21.87 20.63
C GLY A 35 -14.46 21.95 20.46
N GLY A 36 -13.91 23.02 19.87
CA GLY A 36 -13.68 24.28 20.59
C GLY A 36 -12.25 24.24 21.16
N LEU A 37 -11.23 24.56 20.35
CA LEU A 37 -10.60 25.89 20.34
C LEU A 37 -10.67 26.57 21.71
N LEU A 38 -9.62 26.40 22.54
CA LEU A 38 -9.09 27.38 23.50
C LEU A 38 -7.87 26.77 24.23
N LEU A 39 -6.88 27.62 24.51
CA LEU A 39 -5.66 27.45 25.34
C LEU A 39 -4.35 27.06 24.61
N ILE A 40 -3.77 28.00 23.87
CA ILE A 40 -2.31 28.10 23.70
C ILE A 40 -1.78 29.01 24.82
N PRO A 41 -1.00 28.53 25.79
CA PRO A 41 -0.27 29.42 26.70
C PRO A 41 0.87 30.13 25.93
N ARG A 42 0.85 31.46 25.97
CA ARG A 42 1.96 32.34 25.60
C ARG A 42 3.17 31.97 26.44
N ALA A 43 4.23 31.46 25.82
CA ALA A 43 5.55 31.42 26.43
C ALA A 43 6.16 32.81 26.35
N ASP A 44 6.52 33.32 27.52
CA ASP A 44 7.10 34.62 27.79
C ASP A 44 8.50 34.82 27.19
N ARG A 45 8.83 36.11 27.14
CA ARG A 45 10.11 36.74 26.76
C ARG A 45 11.37 35.94 27.15
N ALA A 46 12.28 35.82 26.18
CA ALA A 46 13.71 35.92 26.46
C ALA A 46 14.24 37.17 25.73
N GLU A 47 14.71 38.13 26.51
CA GLU A 47 15.33 39.37 26.06
C GLU A 47 16.74 39.16 25.45
N PRO A 48 17.25 40.14 24.67
CA PRO A 48 18.37 39.97 23.77
C PRO A 48 19.71 40.12 24.50
N ILE A 49 20.70 39.29 24.13
CA ILE A 49 22.10 39.50 24.55
C ILE A 49 22.97 39.67 23.30
N ALA A 50 23.78 40.72 23.37
CA ALA A 50 24.57 41.33 22.33
C ALA A 50 25.67 40.44 21.72
N VAL A 51 25.98 40.75 20.46
CA VAL A 51 27.12 40.30 19.66
C VAL A 51 28.43 40.89 20.24
N PRO A 52 29.56 40.19 20.12
CA PRO A 52 30.68 40.86 19.44
C PRO A 52 31.40 39.99 18.40
N THR A 53 31.62 40.66 17.26
CA THR A 53 32.86 40.74 16.47
C THR A 53 33.53 39.48 15.91
N ALA A 54 33.32 39.33 14.60
CA ALA A 54 34.29 39.00 13.56
C ALA A 54 35.66 38.43 13.97
N PHE A 55 35.90 37.18 13.55
CA PHE A 55 37.17 36.74 13.00
C PHE A 55 36.94 36.12 11.62
N ALA A 56 37.70 36.59 10.65
CA ALA A 56 37.70 36.15 9.27
C ALA A 56 38.67 34.97 9.06
N SER A 57 38.32 34.15 8.06
CA SER A 57 39.17 33.29 7.21
C SER A 57 39.58 31.89 7.69
N PRO A 58 39.84 30.94 6.76
CA PRO A 58 39.21 30.72 5.45
C PRO A 58 38.89 29.22 5.18
N SER A 59 38.42 28.93 3.96
CA SER A 59 38.45 27.59 3.33
C SER A 59 37.32 26.62 3.69
N ALA A 60 36.10 26.99 3.30
CA ALA A 60 35.12 25.99 2.88
C ALA A 60 35.64 25.35 1.59
N ALA A 61 36.19 24.14 1.69
CA ALA A 61 36.18 23.24 0.54
C ALA A 61 34.71 22.93 0.26
N GLU A 62 34.14 23.57 -0.76
CA GLU A 62 32.87 23.18 -1.35
C GLU A 62 32.99 21.71 -1.76
N THR A 63 32.52 20.81 -0.89
CA THR A 63 32.06 19.51 -1.34
C THR A 63 30.96 19.80 -2.36
N PRO A 64 31.06 19.30 -3.61
CA PRO A 64 29.99 19.48 -4.56
C PRO A 64 28.73 18.91 -3.92
N ALA A 65 27.78 19.79 -3.59
CA ALA A 65 26.44 19.38 -3.27
C ALA A 65 26.01 18.49 -4.43
N ALA A 66 25.82 17.19 -4.15
CA ALA A 66 25.19 16.28 -5.06
C ALA A 66 23.94 17.01 -5.54
N ARG A 67 23.90 17.31 -6.85
CA ARG A 67 22.73 17.95 -7.47
C ARG A 67 21.54 17.12 -7.01
N ALA A 68 20.65 17.74 -6.24
CA ALA A 68 19.32 17.23 -6.06
C ALA A 68 18.74 17.17 -7.47
N THR A 69 18.80 15.99 -8.07
CA THR A 69 18.13 15.74 -9.34
C THR A 69 16.68 16.07 -9.08
N GLU A 70 16.19 17.10 -9.77
CA GLU A 70 14.78 17.47 -9.80
C GLU A 70 13.98 16.17 -9.99
N ALA A 71 13.08 15.87 -9.04
CA ALA A 71 12.33 14.63 -9.07
C ALA A 71 11.48 14.64 -10.33
N ALA A 72 11.90 13.88 -11.35
CA ALA A 72 11.14 13.73 -12.57
C ALA A 72 9.78 13.12 -12.22
N THR A 73 8.71 13.72 -12.75
CA THR A 73 7.34 13.22 -12.56
C THR A 73 7.26 11.76 -12.96
N ARG A 74 6.65 10.91 -12.14
CA ARG A 74 6.59 9.46 -12.36
C ARG A 74 5.19 8.98 -12.73
N LYS A 75 5.13 7.95 -13.57
CA LYS A 75 3.90 7.22 -13.93
C LYS A 75 4.03 5.76 -13.54
N VAL A 76 2.91 5.13 -13.20
CA VAL A 76 2.83 3.69 -12.95
C VAL A 76 2.36 2.94 -14.18
N THR A 77 2.96 1.78 -14.46
CA THR A 77 2.57 0.92 -15.58
C THR A 77 2.67 -0.57 -15.26
N LEU A 78 2.04 -1.39 -16.08
CA LEU A 78 2.20 -2.85 -16.06
C LEU A 78 3.12 -3.27 -17.20
N PRO A 79 4.40 -3.53 -16.94
CA PRO A 79 5.31 -3.99 -17.99
C PRO A 79 4.85 -5.33 -18.57
N ALA A 80 5.30 -5.67 -19.78
CA ALA A 80 4.98 -6.97 -20.38
C ALA A 80 5.56 -8.15 -19.56
N LYS A 81 6.69 -7.89 -18.89
CA LYS A 81 7.37 -8.83 -18.00
C LYS A 81 7.83 -8.12 -16.73
N LEU A 82 7.72 -8.82 -15.60
CA LEU A 82 8.22 -8.37 -14.31
C LEU A 82 9.14 -9.45 -13.73
N LEU A 83 10.39 -9.11 -13.39
CA LEU A 83 11.37 -10.10 -12.89
C LEU A 83 11.51 -11.32 -13.82
N SER A 84 11.54 -11.07 -15.13
CA SER A 84 11.56 -12.09 -16.20
C SER A 84 10.32 -12.99 -16.27
N GLN A 85 9.26 -12.66 -15.52
CA GLN A 85 8.00 -13.39 -15.52
C GLN A 85 7.00 -12.70 -16.45
N PRO A 86 6.27 -13.44 -17.31
CA PRO A 86 5.24 -12.87 -18.15
C PRO A 86 4.04 -12.41 -17.31
N ARG A 87 3.35 -11.37 -17.78
CA ARG A 87 2.03 -11.02 -17.25
C ARG A 87 1.04 -12.15 -17.51
N LEU A 88 0.25 -12.50 -16.50
CA LEU A 88 -0.83 -13.47 -16.61
C LEU A 88 -2.07 -12.81 -17.18
N THR A 89 -2.74 -13.50 -18.10
CA THR A 89 -3.95 -13.05 -18.78
C THR A 89 -5.15 -13.94 -18.47
N ASP A 90 -5.08 -14.73 -17.40
CA ASP A 90 -6.22 -15.51 -16.92
C ASP A 90 -7.34 -14.57 -16.48
N ALA A 91 -8.56 -14.80 -16.98
CA ALA A 91 -9.70 -13.92 -16.74
C ALA A 91 -10.07 -13.79 -15.25
N THR A 92 -9.84 -14.84 -14.45
CA THR A 92 -10.12 -14.82 -13.01
C THR A 92 -9.12 -13.92 -12.29
N LEU A 93 -7.84 -14.05 -12.63
CA LEU A 93 -6.78 -13.19 -12.07
C LEU A 93 -6.93 -11.73 -12.51
N GLN A 94 -7.36 -11.47 -13.75
CA GLN A 94 -7.66 -10.11 -14.20
C GLN A 94 -8.80 -9.49 -13.40
N LYS A 95 -9.93 -10.19 -13.25
CA LYS A 95 -11.05 -9.71 -12.42
C LYS A 95 -10.66 -9.48 -10.97
N LEU A 96 -9.80 -10.34 -10.42
CA LEU A 96 -9.26 -10.16 -9.08
C LEU A 96 -8.41 -8.90 -9.00
N ALA A 97 -7.51 -8.69 -9.97
CA ALA A 97 -6.67 -7.49 -10.05
C ALA A 97 -7.55 -6.23 -10.13
N ASP A 98 -8.55 -6.20 -11.02
CA ASP A 98 -9.50 -5.09 -11.18
C ASP A 98 -10.24 -4.80 -9.86
N SER A 99 -10.75 -5.84 -9.19
CA SER A 99 -11.42 -5.69 -7.90
C SER A 99 -10.51 -5.12 -6.83
N MET A 100 -9.23 -5.52 -6.81
CA MET A 100 -8.26 -4.99 -5.86
C MET A 100 -7.89 -3.53 -6.20
N THR A 101 -7.79 -3.19 -7.48
CA THR A 101 -7.62 -1.79 -7.92
C THR A 101 -8.76 -0.92 -7.45
N LEU A 102 -10.01 -1.37 -7.57
CA LEU A 102 -11.16 -0.59 -7.10
C LEU A 102 -11.09 -0.31 -5.60
N GLN A 103 -10.78 -1.34 -4.79
CA GLN A 103 -10.59 -1.16 -3.34
C GLN A 103 -9.41 -0.23 -3.01
N PHE A 104 -8.37 -0.25 -3.84
CA PHE A 104 -7.20 0.59 -3.65
C PHE A 104 -7.48 2.06 -4.07
N LYS A 105 -8.28 2.26 -5.12
CA LYS A 105 -8.74 3.59 -5.57
C LYS A 105 -9.63 4.27 -4.53
N ASP A 106 -10.35 3.55 -3.68
CA ASP A 106 -11.08 4.16 -2.57
C ASP A 106 -10.16 4.94 -1.61
N THR A 107 -8.85 4.65 -1.61
CA THR A 107 -7.85 5.41 -0.83
C THR A 107 -7.39 6.69 -1.52
N ALA A 108 -7.68 6.85 -2.81
CA ALA A 108 -7.43 8.05 -3.62
C ALA A 108 -8.52 8.20 -4.70
N PRO A 109 -9.71 8.70 -4.33
CA PRO A 109 -10.86 8.77 -5.24
C PRO A 109 -10.65 9.73 -6.43
N GLU A 110 -9.65 10.61 -6.35
CA GLU A 110 -9.36 11.66 -7.34
C GLU A 110 -8.50 11.16 -8.54
N THR A 111 -8.06 9.89 -8.58
CA THR A 111 -7.13 9.39 -9.62
C THR A 111 -7.69 8.25 -10.47
N GLU A 112 -7.55 8.39 -11.79
CA GLU A 112 -7.83 7.32 -12.74
C GLU A 112 -6.63 6.39 -12.97
N ASP A 113 -5.42 6.81 -12.59
CA ASP A 113 -4.13 6.21 -12.95
C ASP A 113 -3.67 5.13 -11.97
N ALA A 114 -4.54 4.14 -11.72
CA ALA A 114 -4.20 2.95 -10.97
C ALA A 114 -4.05 1.74 -11.89
N VAL A 115 -3.03 0.93 -11.64
CA VAL A 115 -2.77 -0.31 -12.37
C VAL A 115 -2.67 -1.49 -11.42
N SER A 116 -3.13 -2.66 -11.87
CA SER A 116 -2.89 -3.91 -11.16
C SER A 116 -2.77 -5.10 -12.09
N GLY A 117 -2.05 -6.12 -11.66
CA GLY A 117 -1.90 -7.32 -12.45
C GLY A 117 -1.11 -8.40 -11.76
N PHE A 118 -1.14 -9.58 -12.38
CA PHE A 118 -0.41 -10.75 -11.91
C PHE A 118 0.66 -11.15 -12.93
N TYR A 119 1.80 -11.62 -12.43
CA TYR A 119 2.93 -12.11 -13.21
C TYR A 119 3.33 -13.49 -12.73
N GLY A 120 3.85 -14.32 -13.63
CA GLY A 120 4.45 -15.60 -13.25
C GLY A 120 3.90 -16.81 -13.96
N ASN A 121 3.80 -17.90 -13.19
CA ASN A 121 3.33 -19.20 -13.63
C ASN A 121 2.72 -19.94 -12.44
N LEU A 122 1.40 -20.16 -12.49
CA LEU A 122 0.63 -20.81 -11.43
C LEU A 122 1.08 -22.26 -11.19
N ALA A 123 1.41 -23.01 -12.25
CA ALA A 123 1.86 -24.41 -12.13
C ALA A 123 3.23 -24.53 -11.44
N LYS A 124 4.05 -23.47 -11.48
CA LYS A 124 5.36 -23.41 -10.83
C LYS A 124 5.34 -22.71 -9.47
N GLN A 125 4.15 -22.39 -8.94
CA GLN A 125 4.01 -21.65 -7.68
C GLN A 125 4.86 -20.38 -7.65
N LYS A 126 4.88 -19.66 -8.77
CA LYS A 126 5.62 -18.42 -8.91
C LYS A 126 4.62 -17.36 -9.36
N LEU A 127 4.14 -16.56 -8.42
CA LEU A 127 3.11 -15.56 -8.67
C LEU A 127 3.51 -14.25 -7.99
N THR A 128 3.45 -13.16 -8.74
CA THR A 128 3.69 -11.81 -8.24
C THR A 128 2.52 -10.93 -8.62
N MET A 129 1.89 -10.32 -7.62
CA MET A 129 0.83 -9.33 -7.80
C MET A 129 1.42 -7.93 -7.71
N VAL A 130 0.94 -7.04 -8.55
CA VAL A 130 1.25 -5.61 -8.54
C VAL A 130 -0.05 -4.85 -8.37
N ILE A 131 -0.05 -3.87 -7.49
CA ILE A 131 -1.05 -2.79 -7.43
C ILE A 131 -0.25 -1.50 -7.27
N ALA A 132 -0.48 -0.51 -8.13
CA ALA A 132 0.23 0.75 -8.06
C ALA A 132 -0.68 1.89 -8.51
N ILE A 133 -0.48 3.07 -7.93
CA ILE A 133 -1.21 4.28 -8.24
C ILE A 133 -0.21 5.40 -8.46
N ASP A 134 -0.42 6.16 -9.52
CA ASP A 134 0.15 7.50 -9.69
C ASP A 134 -0.83 8.51 -9.09
N ALA A 135 -0.52 8.91 -7.86
CA ALA A 135 -1.23 9.95 -7.15
C ALA A 135 -0.34 10.52 -6.03
N PRO A 136 -0.36 11.84 -5.83
CA PRO A 136 0.48 12.48 -4.85
C PRO A 136 0.18 11.99 -3.45
N VAL A 137 1.24 11.70 -2.69
CA VAL A 137 1.13 11.30 -1.28
C VAL A 137 1.65 12.43 -0.41
N GLY A 138 0.73 13.15 0.25
CA GLY A 138 1.10 14.28 1.10
C GLY A 138 2.09 13.94 2.22
N ASN A 139 2.01 12.72 2.78
CA ASN A 139 3.02 12.20 3.70
C ASN A 139 3.21 10.69 3.47
N PRO A 140 4.32 10.27 2.80
CA PRO A 140 4.58 8.86 2.50
C PRO A 140 4.67 7.96 3.73
N ALA A 141 5.16 8.49 4.86
CA ALA A 141 5.28 7.72 6.10
C ALA A 141 3.90 7.47 6.75
N SER A 142 3.02 8.48 6.75
CA SER A 142 1.63 8.33 7.23
C SER A 142 0.84 7.37 6.35
N TRP A 143 0.98 7.47 5.03
CA TRP A 143 0.36 6.52 4.09
C TRP A 143 0.86 5.09 4.35
N ALA A 144 2.17 4.90 4.45
CA ALA A 144 2.75 3.59 4.74
C ALA A 144 2.24 3.03 6.07
N SER A 145 2.14 3.85 7.11
CA SER A 145 1.57 3.44 8.41
C SER A 145 0.13 2.97 8.26
N GLY A 146 -0.74 3.76 7.62
CA GLY A 146 -2.15 3.39 7.37
C GLY A 146 -2.28 2.10 6.57
N MET A 147 -1.49 1.95 5.52
CA MET A 147 -1.44 0.74 4.70
C MET A 147 -0.97 -0.49 5.48
N THR A 148 0.08 -0.37 6.29
CA THR A 148 0.55 -1.48 7.12
C THR A 148 -0.52 -1.91 8.12
N HIS A 149 -1.28 -0.96 8.69
CA HIS A 149 -2.41 -1.26 9.56
C HIS A 149 -3.54 -1.98 8.80
N GLY A 150 -3.93 -1.48 7.64
CA GLY A 150 -4.95 -2.10 6.79
C GLY A 150 -4.58 -3.53 6.37
N LEU A 151 -3.32 -3.77 5.98
CA LEU A 151 -2.81 -5.08 5.58
C LEU A 151 -2.70 -6.06 6.76
N LYS A 152 -2.37 -5.58 7.96
CA LYS A 152 -2.44 -6.39 9.18
C LYS A 152 -3.87 -6.87 9.44
N THR A 153 -4.85 -5.99 9.32
CA THR A 153 -6.26 -6.34 9.58
C THR A 153 -6.86 -7.23 8.49
N SER A 154 -6.57 -6.96 7.21
CA SER A 154 -7.20 -7.65 6.07
C SER A 154 -6.51 -8.97 5.68
N LEU A 155 -5.18 -9.03 5.72
CA LEU A 155 -4.38 -10.19 5.28
C LEU A 155 -3.70 -10.93 6.42
N ASN A 156 -3.93 -10.50 7.67
CA ASN A 156 -3.19 -11.00 8.84
C ASN A 156 -1.67 -10.93 8.61
N ALA A 157 -1.21 -9.84 7.99
CA ALA A 157 0.20 -9.60 7.76
C ALA A 157 0.94 -9.47 9.10
N GLY A 158 2.16 -10.00 9.16
CA GLY A 158 3.04 -9.87 10.31
C GLY A 158 3.59 -8.45 10.48
N PRO A 159 4.60 -8.29 11.34
CA PRO A 159 5.28 -7.01 11.51
C PRO A 159 5.95 -6.56 10.20
N PHE A 160 5.64 -5.33 9.79
CA PHE A 160 6.35 -4.68 8.68
C PHE A 160 7.69 -4.14 9.15
N HIS A 161 8.73 -4.37 8.37
CA HIS A 161 10.07 -3.80 8.57
C HIS A 161 10.44 -2.93 7.38
N ASP A 162 11.29 -1.94 7.62
CA ASP A 162 11.85 -1.10 6.58
C ASP A 162 12.78 -1.91 5.66
N VAL A 163 12.68 -1.62 4.36
CA VAL A 163 13.57 -2.18 3.34
C VAL A 163 14.13 -1.04 2.50
N ASN A 164 15.19 -1.31 1.74
CA ASN A 164 15.76 -0.33 0.83
C ASN A 164 14.69 0.10 -0.21
N PRO A 165 14.31 1.39 -0.29
CA PRO A 165 13.34 1.86 -1.28
C PRO A 165 13.88 1.86 -2.71
N GLY A 166 15.20 1.69 -2.87
CA GLY A 166 15.88 1.76 -4.16
C GLY A 166 16.22 3.19 -4.58
N PRO A 167 16.75 3.36 -5.80
CA PRO A 167 17.19 4.66 -6.31
C PRO A 167 16.06 5.66 -6.51
N LEU A 168 14.80 5.21 -6.52
CA LEU A 168 13.63 6.08 -6.65
C LEU A 168 13.31 6.86 -5.36
N GLY A 169 13.90 6.46 -4.22
CA GLY A 169 13.68 7.12 -2.93
C GLY A 169 12.30 6.83 -2.35
N GLY A 170 11.87 7.66 -1.40
CA GLY A 170 10.62 7.46 -0.66
C GLY A 170 10.75 6.43 0.48
N SER A 171 9.63 5.85 0.88
CA SER A 171 9.53 4.84 1.94
C SER A 171 9.20 3.48 1.35
N ALA A 172 9.77 2.41 1.92
CA ALA A 172 9.43 1.05 1.55
C ALA A 172 9.44 0.12 2.77
N LYS A 173 8.43 -0.74 2.86
CA LYS A 173 8.29 -1.72 3.95
C LYS A 173 7.85 -3.06 3.42
N CYS A 174 8.28 -4.15 4.05
CA CYS A 174 7.82 -5.50 3.74
C CYS A 174 7.36 -6.25 4.99
N ALA A 175 6.45 -7.20 4.81
CA ALA A 175 6.04 -8.16 5.83
C ALA A 175 5.73 -9.53 5.20
N ASP A 176 5.82 -10.57 6.03
CA ASP A 176 5.24 -11.87 5.70
C ASP A 176 3.75 -11.87 6.03
N ALA A 177 2.93 -12.39 5.14
CA ALA A 177 1.51 -12.66 5.35
C ALA A 177 1.20 -14.12 5.01
N LYS A 178 0.07 -14.62 5.52
CA LYS A 178 -0.43 -15.96 5.20
C LYS A 178 -1.89 -15.87 4.80
N ALA A 179 -2.20 -16.30 3.58
CA ALA A 179 -3.57 -16.40 3.10
C ALA A 179 -3.78 -17.78 2.48
N SER A 180 -4.85 -18.48 2.88
CA SER A 180 -5.20 -19.80 2.34
C SER A 180 -4.05 -20.82 2.35
N GLY A 181 -3.21 -20.79 3.39
CA GLY A 181 -2.03 -21.67 3.53
C GLY A 181 -0.82 -21.27 2.68
N ILE A 182 -0.90 -20.19 1.90
CA ILE A 182 0.18 -19.67 1.06
C ILE A 182 0.90 -18.55 1.81
N THR A 183 2.22 -18.65 1.90
CA THR A 183 3.07 -17.55 2.38
C THR A 183 3.17 -16.49 1.29
N ILE A 184 2.93 -15.23 1.64
CA ILE A 184 3.01 -14.09 0.74
C ILE A 184 3.95 -13.07 1.36
N ALA A 185 4.99 -12.68 0.63
CA ALA A 185 5.76 -11.49 0.97
C ALA A 185 5.02 -10.28 0.42
N VAL A 186 4.55 -9.40 1.31
CA VAL A 186 3.87 -8.17 0.94
C VAL A 186 4.83 -7.01 1.14
N CYS A 187 5.19 -6.34 0.07
CA CYS A 187 6.05 -5.16 0.09
C CYS A 187 5.27 -3.96 -0.43
N LEU A 188 5.38 -2.83 0.25
CA LEU A 188 4.74 -1.58 -0.14
C LEU A 188 5.80 -0.50 -0.32
N TRP A 189 5.47 0.49 -1.15
CA TRP A 189 6.25 1.71 -1.29
C TRP A 189 5.32 2.92 -1.36
N ALA A 190 5.87 4.06 -1.00
CA ALA A 190 5.32 5.35 -1.33
C ALA A 190 6.44 6.38 -1.49
N ASP A 191 6.33 7.19 -2.51
CA ASP A 191 7.10 8.42 -2.70
C ASP A 191 6.14 9.61 -2.82
N GLN A 192 6.61 10.74 -3.33
CA GLN A 192 5.80 11.96 -3.42
C GLN A 192 4.68 11.86 -4.46
N GLU A 193 4.82 10.99 -5.46
CA GLU A 193 3.97 10.95 -6.65
C GLU A 193 3.31 9.59 -6.86
N THR A 194 3.94 8.51 -6.37
CA THR A 194 3.43 7.16 -6.56
C THR A 194 3.44 6.36 -5.27
N TYR A 195 2.57 5.36 -5.22
CA TYR A 195 2.57 4.37 -4.17
C TYR A 195 2.01 3.05 -4.68
N GLY A 196 2.29 1.97 -3.96
CA GLY A 196 1.78 0.67 -4.35
C GLY A 196 2.17 -0.47 -3.43
N VAL A 197 1.74 -1.66 -3.85
CA VAL A 197 1.93 -2.93 -3.17
C VAL A 197 2.35 -4.00 -4.18
N LEU A 198 3.39 -4.74 -3.81
CA LEU A 198 3.85 -5.96 -4.46
C LEU A 198 3.59 -7.15 -3.54
N GLY A 199 2.86 -8.15 -4.04
CA GLY A 199 2.63 -9.41 -3.34
C GLY A 199 3.39 -10.54 -4.02
N PHE A 200 4.43 -11.08 -3.40
CA PHE A 200 5.19 -12.23 -3.90
C PHE A 200 4.69 -13.50 -3.20
N TYR A 201 3.91 -14.31 -3.91
CA TYR A 201 3.36 -15.54 -3.38
C TYR A 201 4.42 -16.63 -3.33
N TYR A 202 4.28 -17.55 -2.36
CA TYR A 202 5.20 -18.65 -2.08
C TYR A 202 6.61 -18.19 -1.68
N ARG A 203 6.73 -16.95 -1.17
CA ARG A 203 8.00 -16.31 -0.81
C ARG A 203 7.86 -15.57 0.51
N THR A 204 8.98 -15.39 1.21
CA THR A 204 9.06 -14.56 2.41
C THR A 204 9.63 -13.18 2.10
N SER A 205 9.30 -12.17 2.90
CA SER A 205 9.77 -10.78 2.77
C SER A 205 11.29 -10.69 2.76
N ALA A 206 11.96 -11.49 3.60
CA ALA A 206 13.42 -11.56 3.62
C ALA A 206 14.02 -12.03 2.30
N SER A 207 13.31 -12.90 1.56
CA SER A 207 13.79 -13.48 0.30
C SER A 207 13.56 -12.59 -0.93
N VAL A 208 12.80 -11.49 -0.82
CA VAL A 208 12.34 -10.69 -1.97
C VAL A 208 12.82 -9.24 -1.96
N THR A 209 13.63 -8.81 -0.99
CA THR A 209 14.02 -7.39 -0.87
C THR A 209 14.71 -6.83 -2.12
N SER A 210 15.57 -7.61 -2.77
CA SER A 210 16.22 -7.21 -4.04
C SER A 210 15.28 -7.31 -5.25
N ASP A 211 14.39 -8.30 -5.26
CA ASP A 211 13.35 -8.47 -6.28
C ASP A 211 12.33 -7.32 -6.22
N PHE A 212 12.00 -6.84 -5.01
CA PHE A 212 11.14 -5.69 -4.77
C PHE A 212 11.69 -4.43 -5.44
N VAL A 213 12.97 -4.07 -5.21
CA VAL A 213 13.58 -2.88 -5.81
C VAL A 213 13.53 -2.96 -7.34
N LYS A 214 13.83 -4.12 -7.92
CA LYS A 214 13.78 -4.34 -9.38
C LYS A 214 12.36 -4.27 -9.93
N ALA A 215 11.39 -4.86 -9.22
CA ALA A 215 10.00 -4.86 -9.63
C ALA A 215 9.42 -3.45 -9.57
N ARG A 216 9.66 -2.71 -8.49
CA ARG A 216 9.27 -1.30 -8.34
C ARG A 216 9.80 -0.46 -9.49
N ALA A 217 11.09 -0.55 -9.78
CA ALA A 217 11.73 0.20 -10.87
C ALA A 217 11.21 -0.14 -12.27
N ALA A 218 10.58 -1.30 -12.47
CA ALA A 218 9.94 -1.68 -13.72
C ALA A 218 8.47 -1.21 -13.81
N VAL A 219 7.84 -0.90 -12.67
CA VAL A 219 6.46 -0.44 -12.55
C VAL A 219 6.39 1.09 -12.55
N GLU A 220 7.31 1.75 -11.86
CA GLU A 220 7.47 3.21 -11.85
C GLU A 220 8.44 3.66 -12.94
N LEU A 221 7.90 4.35 -13.94
CA LEU A 221 8.71 4.91 -15.01
C LEU A 221 8.79 6.44 -14.88
N PRO A 222 9.95 7.05 -15.18
CA PRO A 222 10.03 8.49 -15.38
C PRO A 222 9.10 8.91 -16.51
N THR A 223 8.40 10.01 -16.31
CA THR A 223 7.68 10.69 -17.39
C THR A 223 8.72 11.47 -18.21
N PRO A 224 8.70 11.37 -19.55
CA PRO A 224 9.59 12.14 -20.42
C PRO A 224 9.33 13.64 -20.39
#